data_AF-A0A7S4FDI8-F1
#
_entry.id   AF-A0A7S4FDI8-F1
#
_cell.length_a   1.000
_cell.length_b   1.000
_cell.length_c   1.000
_cell.angle_alpha   90.00
_cell.angle_beta   90.00
_cell.angle_gamma   90.00
#
_symmetry.space_group_name_H-M   'P 1'
#
loop_
_entity.id
_entity.type
_entity.pdbx_description
1 polymer ?
#
loop_
_entity_poly.entity_id
_entity_poly.type
_entity_poly.pdbx_seq_one_letter_code
_entity_poly.pdbx_strand_id
1 'polypeptide(L)'
;AGGREVLTVAAMRSVCCVAMLAAVQALVPTPLVSRQAAVSGRRGDIQMAGAAALERKTKVLNEVRSKMDGASLMFCVRSEGIRVNEINALRQTLPDGVEFKCVKNTLVNLAAKEYENFNADNIDTLLHYSNYWFFVQEEKMRESVELWNDWIKKGKKASARS
;
A
#
# COMPACT_ATOMS: atom_id res chain seq x y z
N ALA A 1 26.53 -30.99 -31.42
CA ALA A 1 27.36 -29.82 -31.07
C ALA A 1 28.81 -30.21 -31.36
N GLY A 2 29.60 -29.57 -32.23
CA GLY A 2 29.54 -28.18 -32.70
C GLY A 2 30.01 -27.23 -31.59
N GLY A 3 31.13 -26.51 -31.65
CA GLY A 3 32.18 -26.40 -32.69
C GLY A 3 32.71 -24.96 -32.76
N ARG A 4 34.03 -24.78 -32.96
CA ARG A 4 34.79 -23.51 -33.13
C ARG A 4 35.07 -22.68 -31.84
N GLU A 5 36.32 -22.29 -31.50
CA GLU A 5 37.34 -21.40 -32.14
C GLU A 5 37.05 -19.89 -31.89
N VAL A 6 37.98 -18.92 -31.68
CA VAL A 6 39.47 -18.85 -31.50
C VAL A 6 39.86 -17.50 -30.81
N LEU A 7 41.15 -17.32 -30.40
CA LEU A 7 41.90 -16.03 -30.20
C LEU A 7 41.36 -15.10 -29.06
N THR A 8 42.02 -14.08 -28.46
CA THR A 8 43.25 -13.22 -28.64
C THR A 8 43.49 -12.48 -27.28
N VAL A 9 44.64 -11.93 -26.83
CA VAL A 9 46.06 -11.93 -27.27
C VAL A 9 47.04 -11.50 -26.13
N ALA A 10 48.34 -11.78 -26.30
CA ALA A 10 49.61 -11.14 -25.84
C ALA A 10 49.63 -10.03 -24.74
N ALA A 11 50.46 -10.15 -23.69
CA ALA A 11 51.92 -9.90 -23.60
C ALA A 11 52.30 -8.39 -23.61
N MET A 12 52.76 -7.79 -22.50
CA MET A 12 54.06 -7.96 -21.83
C MET A 12 55.28 -7.63 -22.71
N ARG A 13 55.67 -6.33 -22.75
CA ARG A 13 57.04 -5.79 -22.93
C ARG A 13 57.01 -4.26 -23.07
N SER A 14 57.53 -3.53 -22.09
CA SER A 14 58.44 -2.40 -22.35
C SER A 14 59.07 -1.93 -21.04
N VAL A 15 60.39 -2.01 -20.94
CA VAL A 15 61.19 -1.36 -19.89
C VAL A 15 61.63 -0.02 -20.44
N CYS A 16 61.29 1.10 -19.79
CA CYS A 16 62.04 2.34 -19.93
C CYS A 16 61.78 3.33 -18.80
N CYS A 17 62.81 4.15 -18.51
CA CYS A 17 62.75 5.41 -17.75
C CYS A 17 62.41 5.33 -16.25
N VAL A 18 63.40 4.88 -15.46
CA VAL A 18 63.64 5.45 -14.12
C VAL A 18 64.58 6.66 -14.27
N ALA A 19 64.40 7.67 -13.40
CA ALA A 19 65.25 8.86 -13.14
C ALA A 19 64.86 10.18 -13.83
N MET A 20 65.19 11.29 -13.12
CA MET A 20 64.83 12.71 -13.35
C MET A 20 63.36 13.04 -13.06
N LEU A 21 62.97 14.06 -12.26
CA LEU A 21 63.73 15.11 -11.55
C LEU A 21 63.01 15.51 -10.24
N ALA A 22 63.68 16.25 -9.35
CA ALA A 22 63.11 16.72 -8.07
C ALA A 22 62.38 18.08 -8.17
N ALA A 23 61.71 18.46 -7.07
CA ALA A 23 60.86 19.65 -6.87
C ALA A 23 59.49 19.59 -7.59
N VAL A 24 58.35 20.02 -7.03
CA VAL A 24 58.13 21.02 -5.97
C VAL A 24 57.09 20.53 -4.94
N GLN A 25 57.42 20.57 -3.64
CA GLN A 25 56.42 20.47 -2.56
C GLN A 25 55.82 21.85 -2.26
N ALA A 26 54.74 22.23 -2.94
CA ALA A 26 54.04 23.49 -2.67
C ALA A 26 52.54 23.47 -3.02
N LEU A 27 51.81 22.43 -2.62
CA LEU A 27 50.34 22.48 -2.59
C LEU A 27 49.74 21.48 -1.58
N VAL A 28 49.98 21.69 -0.29
CA VAL A 28 49.21 20.98 0.76
C VAL A 28 47.85 21.68 0.93
N PRO A 29 46.72 20.99 0.69
CA PRO A 29 45.42 21.53 1.05
C PRO A 29 45.31 21.55 2.58
N THR A 30 44.97 22.71 3.14
CA THR A 30 44.62 22.83 4.56
C THR A 30 43.44 21.91 4.88
N PRO A 31 43.51 21.06 5.92
CA PRO A 31 42.36 20.29 6.35
C PRO A 31 41.33 21.27 6.91
N LEU A 32 40.27 21.52 6.13
CA LEU A 32 39.09 22.21 6.62
C LEU A 32 38.59 21.44 7.84
N VAL A 33 38.55 22.12 8.99
CA VAL A 33 37.93 21.58 10.21
C VAL A 33 36.51 21.21 9.85
N SER A 34 36.24 19.90 9.77
CA SER A 34 34.91 19.38 9.51
C SER A 34 34.03 19.78 10.68
N ARG A 35 33.24 20.84 10.47
CA ARG A 35 32.26 21.30 11.43
C ARG A 35 31.19 20.22 11.53
N GLN A 36 31.39 19.30 12.48
CA GLN A 36 30.44 18.23 12.76
C GLN A 36 29.08 18.85 13.07
N ALA A 37 28.19 18.85 12.07
CA ALA A 37 26.80 19.15 12.29
C ALA A 37 26.26 18.09 13.23
N ALA A 38 25.86 18.50 14.43
CA ALA A 38 25.27 17.62 15.43
C ALA A 38 23.89 17.14 14.97
N VAL A 39 23.85 16.17 14.05
CA VAL A 39 22.65 15.43 13.65
C VAL A 39 22.51 14.20 14.56
N SER A 40 22.57 14.45 15.88
CA SER A 40 22.19 13.49 16.91
C SER A 40 20.84 13.92 17.47
N GLY A 41 19.83 13.06 17.39
CA GLY A 41 18.50 13.31 17.98
C GLY A 41 17.31 12.80 17.16
N ARG A 42 17.28 13.01 15.84
CA ARG A 42 16.04 12.78 15.04
C ARG A 42 15.80 11.36 14.53
N ARG A 43 16.69 10.39 14.80
CA ARG A 43 16.57 9.02 14.26
C ARG A 43 15.72 8.08 15.11
N GLY A 44 15.64 8.32 16.43
CA GLY A 44 14.85 7.50 17.36
C GLY A 44 13.33 7.69 17.19
N ASP A 45 12.88 8.96 17.18
CA ASP A 45 11.45 9.28 17.07
C ASP A 45 10.80 8.72 15.80
N ILE A 46 11.54 8.75 14.68
CA ILE A 46 11.07 8.23 13.38
C ILE A 46 10.89 6.71 13.43
N GLN A 47 11.77 5.97 14.13
CA GLN A 47 11.65 4.52 14.28
C GLN A 47 10.44 4.14 15.15
N MET A 48 10.22 4.82 16.27
CA MET A 48 9.08 4.54 17.16
C MET A 48 7.74 4.91 16.53
N ALA A 49 7.66 6.04 15.82
CA ALA A 49 6.46 6.42 15.06
C ALA A 49 6.15 5.40 13.94
N GLY A 50 7.19 4.86 13.29
CA GLY A 50 7.08 3.80 12.30
C GLY A 50 6.52 2.50 12.88
N ALA A 51 7.08 2.02 14.00
CA ALA A 51 6.63 0.81 14.68
C ALA A 51 5.15 0.89 15.10
N ALA A 52 4.76 1.97 15.81
CA ALA A 52 3.37 2.17 16.24
C ALA A 52 2.40 2.30 15.04
N ALA A 53 2.86 2.84 13.90
CA ALA A 53 2.06 2.91 12.68
C ALA A 53 1.93 1.56 11.95
N LEU A 54 2.91 0.66 12.07
CA LEU A 54 2.82 -0.72 11.58
C LEU A 54 1.86 -1.54 12.44
N GLU A 55 1.99 -1.50 13.77
CA GLU A 55 1.08 -2.19 14.69
C GLU A 55 -0.39 -1.84 14.45
N ARG A 56 -0.70 -0.55 14.25
CA ARG A 56 -2.07 -0.11 13.91
C ARG A 56 -2.57 -0.72 12.60
N LYS A 57 -1.72 -0.81 11.56
CA LYS A 57 -2.09 -1.45 10.30
C LYS A 57 -2.31 -2.95 10.47
N THR A 58 -1.45 -3.64 11.23
CA THR A 58 -1.61 -5.06 11.54
C THR A 58 -2.89 -5.35 12.31
N LYS A 59 -3.26 -4.52 13.30
CA LYS A 59 -4.53 -4.62 14.02
C LYS A 59 -5.73 -4.47 13.07
N VAL A 60 -5.77 -3.42 12.26
CA VAL A 60 -6.84 -3.20 11.27
C VAL A 60 -6.91 -4.34 10.25
N LEU A 61 -5.77 -4.89 9.84
CA LEU A 61 -5.71 -6.01 8.90
C LEU A 61 -6.23 -7.32 9.52
N ASN A 62 -5.90 -7.61 10.79
CA ASN A 62 -6.48 -8.74 11.53
C ASN A 62 -7.99 -8.58 11.76
N GLU A 63 -8.46 -7.36 12.05
CA GLU A 63 -9.89 -7.05 12.13
C GLU A 63 -10.61 -7.22 10.78
N VAL A 64 -9.92 -7.09 9.65
CA VAL A 64 -10.47 -7.32 8.31
C VAL A 64 -10.49 -8.81 7.99
N ARG A 65 -9.41 -9.56 8.26
CA ARG A 65 -9.36 -11.03 8.15
C ARG A 65 -10.53 -11.68 8.89
N SER A 66 -10.71 -11.36 10.17
CA SER A 66 -11.81 -11.89 10.99
C SER A 66 -13.22 -11.57 10.45
N LYS A 67 -13.39 -10.53 9.63
CA LYS A 67 -14.65 -10.19 8.97
C LYS A 67 -14.80 -10.86 7.60
N MET A 68 -13.69 -11.16 6.93
CA MET A 68 -13.65 -11.97 5.72
C MET A 68 -13.90 -13.45 6.03
N ASP A 69 -13.37 -13.98 7.14
CA ASP A 69 -13.64 -15.34 7.63
C ASP A 69 -15.15 -15.63 7.80
N GLY A 70 -15.90 -14.65 8.30
CA GLY A 70 -17.35 -14.74 8.52
C GLY A 70 -18.21 -14.28 7.34
N ALA A 71 -17.63 -13.74 6.27
CA ALA A 71 -18.37 -13.26 5.11
C ALA A 71 -18.38 -14.32 4.00
N SER A 72 -19.54 -14.48 3.34
CA SER A 72 -19.66 -15.25 2.09
C SER A 72 -19.63 -14.33 0.86
N LEU A 73 -20.05 -13.07 1.03
CA LEU A 73 -19.99 -12.04 0.00
C LEU A 73 -19.29 -10.78 0.51
N MET A 74 -18.37 -10.26 -0.29
CA MET A 74 -17.75 -8.96 -0.10
C MET A 74 -17.98 -8.10 -1.34
N PHE A 75 -18.44 -6.86 -1.14
CA PHE A 75 -18.55 -5.88 -2.23
C PHE A 75 -18.08 -4.49 -1.78
N CYS A 76 -17.59 -3.70 -2.75
CA CYS A 76 -17.12 -2.34 -2.52
C CYS A 76 -18.08 -1.31 -3.10
N VAL A 77 -18.16 -0.15 -2.44
CA VAL A 77 -18.90 1.02 -2.90
C VAL A 77 -17.99 2.25 -2.80
N ARG A 78 -18.00 3.08 -3.84
CA ARG A 78 -17.27 4.35 -3.83
C ARG A 78 -17.90 5.35 -2.85
N SER A 79 -17.10 5.96 -1.99
CA SER A 79 -17.57 6.92 -0.96
C SER A 79 -17.82 8.33 -1.48
N GLU A 80 -17.51 8.62 -2.74
CA GLU A 80 -17.58 9.95 -3.34
C GLU A 80 -19.02 10.47 -3.40
N GLY A 81 -19.25 11.69 -2.91
CA GLY A 81 -20.55 12.36 -2.95
C GLY A 81 -21.57 11.96 -1.87
N ILE A 82 -21.28 10.96 -1.03
CA ILE A 82 -22.19 10.56 0.05
C ILE A 82 -21.97 11.44 1.29
N ARG A 83 -23.06 11.99 1.87
CA ARG A 83 -22.97 12.80 3.10
C ARG A 83 -22.83 11.93 4.35
N VAL A 84 -22.13 12.41 5.36
CA VAL A 84 -21.93 11.71 6.66
C VAL A 84 -23.27 11.33 7.32
N ASN A 85 -24.28 12.19 7.23
CA ASN A 85 -25.62 11.93 7.77
C ASN A 85 -26.30 10.73 7.07
N GLU A 86 -26.10 10.59 5.75
CA GLU A 86 -26.69 9.52 4.95
C GLU A 86 -26.01 8.16 5.25
N ILE A 87 -24.71 8.18 5.57
CA ILE A 87 -23.94 7.01 6.04
C ILE A 87 -24.34 6.59 7.45
N ASN A 88 -24.59 7.56 8.34
CA ASN A 88 -25.07 7.27 9.70
C ASN A 88 -26.50 6.72 9.69
N ALA A 89 -27.38 7.21 8.79
CA ALA A 89 -28.67 6.59 8.54
C ALA A 89 -28.53 5.17 7.98
N LEU A 90 -27.61 4.93 7.04
CA LEU A 90 -27.33 3.60 6.51
C LEU A 90 -26.91 2.61 7.62
N ARG A 91 -26.02 3.01 8.54
CA ARG A 91 -25.62 2.21 9.71
C ARG A 91 -26.80 1.71 10.55
N GLN A 92 -27.83 2.53 10.69
CA GLN A 92 -29.03 2.20 11.48
C GLN A 92 -30.01 1.28 10.73
N THR A 93 -29.92 1.24 9.39
CA THR A 93 -30.79 0.39 8.55
C THR A 93 -30.21 -0.98 8.23
N LEU A 94 -28.91 -1.21 8.44
CA LEU A 94 -28.29 -2.49 8.11
C LEU A 94 -28.70 -3.58 9.13
N PRO A 95 -29.08 -4.77 8.66
CA PRO A 95 -29.46 -5.87 9.55
C PRO A 95 -28.22 -6.51 10.20
N ASP A 96 -28.41 -7.11 11.37
CA ASP A 96 -27.37 -7.88 12.05
C ASP A 96 -26.78 -8.96 11.14
N GLY A 97 -25.45 -9.05 11.04
CA GLY A 97 -24.74 -9.93 10.10
C GLY A 97 -24.35 -9.27 8.77
N VAL A 98 -24.72 -8.01 8.53
CA VAL A 98 -24.12 -7.16 7.49
C VAL A 98 -23.28 -6.08 8.13
N GLU A 99 -21.96 -6.21 8.03
CA GLU A 99 -21.03 -5.20 8.51
C GLU A 99 -20.45 -4.37 7.37
N PHE A 100 -20.17 -3.08 7.60
CA PHE A 100 -19.38 -2.30 6.65
C PHE A 100 -18.30 -1.46 7.34
N LYS A 101 -17.19 -1.26 6.62
CA LYS A 101 -16.04 -0.53 7.15
C LYS A 101 -15.35 0.28 6.05
N CYS A 102 -14.85 1.45 6.43
CA CYS A 102 -13.89 2.19 5.62
C CYS A 102 -12.50 1.61 5.89
N VAL A 103 -11.87 1.01 4.89
CA VAL A 103 -10.56 0.35 5.01
C VAL A 103 -9.71 0.78 3.82
N LYS A 104 -8.41 0.99 4.03
CA LYS A 104 -7.49 1.28 2.94
C LYS A 104 -7.43 0.09 1.97
N ASN A 105 -7.71 0.34 0.70
CA ASN A 105 -7.74 -0.66 -0.37
C ASN A 105 -6.50 -1.58 -0.41
N THR A 106 -5.31 -1.08 -0.11
CA THR A 106 -4.08 -1.89 -0.04
C THR A 106 -4.07 -2.93 1.07
N LEU A 107 -4.81 -2.71 2.17
CA LEU A 107 -4.97 -3.69 3.26
C LEU A 107 -5.99 -4.77 2.89
N VAL A 108 -7.06 -4.40 2.17
CA VAL A 108 -8.05 -5.36 1.66
C VAL A 108 -7.43 -6.26 0.59
N ASN A 109 -6.61 -5.72 -0.33
CA ASN A 109 -5.83 -6.52 -1.28
C ASN A 109 -4.91 -7.52 -0.57
N LEU A 110 -4.19 -7.07 0.47
CA LEU A 110 -3.29 -7.94 1.23
C LEU A 110 -4.05 -9.06 1.97
N ALA A 111 -5.24 -8.79 2.50
CA ALA A 111 -6.09 -9.81 3.11
C ALA A 111 -6.72 -10.74 2.06
N ALA A 112 -7.23 -10.21 0.94
CA ALA A 112 -7.88 -11.00 -0.12
C ALA A 112 -6.97 -12.05 -0.76
N LYS A 113 -5.65 -11.79 -0.81
CA LYS A 113 -4.64 -12.76 -1.27
C LYS A 113 -4.54 -14.02 -0.41
N GLU A 114 -5.07 -14.00 0.81
CA GLU A 114 -5.04 -15.14 1.74
C GLU A 114 -6.29 -16.03 1.63
N TYR A 115 -7.32 -15.59 0.90
CA TYR A 115 -8.58 -16.30 0.72
C TYR A 115 -8.86 -16.57 -0.76
N GLU A 116 -8.78 -17.84 -1.18
CA GLU A 116 -9.01 -18.24 -2.57
C GLU A 116 -10.39 -17.78 -3.10
N ASN A 117 -11.43 -17.90 -2.27
CA ASN A 117 -12.80 -17.44 -2.56
C ASN A 117 -12.91 -15.93 -2.85
N PHE A 118 -11.99 -15.13 -2.30
CA PHE A 118 -11.95 -13.67 -2.46
C PHE A 118 -10.77 -13.20 -3.29
N ASN A 119 -9.95 -14.09 -3.86
CA ASN A 119 -8.80 -13.72 -4.69
C ASN A 119 -9.19 -13.64 -6.17
N ALA A 120 -10.14 -12.75 -6.50
CA ALA A 120 -10.58 -12.56 -7.87
C ALA A 120 -9.62 -11.62 -8.65
N ASP A 121 -9.20 -12.02 -9.85
CA ASP A 121 -8.24 -11.29 -10.72
C ASP A 121 -8.61 -9.82 -10.98
N ASN A 122 -9.90 -9.48 -10.87
CA ASN A 122 -10.42 -8.14 -11.14
C ASN A 122 -10.42 -7.20 -9.91
N ILE A 123 -10.00 -7.66 -8.72
CA ILE A 123 -10.02 -6.84 -7.50
C ILE A 123 -9.24 -5.55 -7.66
N ASP A 124 -8.07 -5.55 -8.31
CA ASP A 124 -7.25 -4.33 -8.47
C ASP A 124 -8.00 -3.19 -9.18
N THR A 125 -8.97 -3.51 -10.06
CA THR A 125 -9.84 -2.49 -10.71
C THR A 125 -10.83 -1.84 -9.73
N LEU A 126 -11.22 -2.57 -8.69
CA LEU A 126 -12.09 -2.12 -7.60
C LEU A 126 -11.31 -1.35 -6.52
N LEU A 127 -9.97 -1.44 -6.49
CA LEU A 127 -9.11 -0.75 -5.51
C LEU A 127 -8.80 0.71 -5.86
N HIS A 128 -9.44 1.28 -6.86
CA HIS A 128 -9.36 2.70 -7.17
C HIS A 128 -10.35 3.51 -6.30
N TYR A 129 -9.98 4.75 -5.99
CA TYR A 129 -10.77 5.71 -5.17
C TYR A 129 -10.97 5.29 -3.70
N SER A 130 -11.68 6.12 -2.94
CA SER A 130 -12.05 5.84 -1.55
C SER A 130 -13.28 4.93 -1.51
N ASN A 131 -13.15 3.77 -0.87
CA ASN A 131 -14.18 2.73 -0.90
C ASN A 131 -14.66 2.33 0.52
N TYR A 132 -15.96 2.14 0.65
CA TYR A 132 -16.58 1.38 1.72
C TYR A 132 -16.66 -0.10 1.32
N TRP A 133 -16.25 -0.97 2.24
CA TRP A 133 -16.31 -2.41 2.07
C TRP A 133 -17.44 -2.96 2.91
N PHE A 134 -18.31 -3.75 2.28
CA PHE A 134 -19.40 -4.48 2.92
C PHE A 134 -18.99 -5.95 3.04
N PHE A 135 -19.16 -6.50 4.22
CA PHE A 135 -18.90 -7.89 4.59
C PHE A 135 -20.25 -8.50 4.96
N VAL A 136 -20.68 -9.51 4.20
CA VAL A 136 -22.03 -10.06 4.29
C VAL A 136 -21.97 -11.56 4.54
N GLN A 137 -22.61 -11.99 5.62
CA GLN A 137 -22.83 -13.41 5.92
C GLN A 137 -23.76 -14.06 4.88
N GLU A 138 -23.60 -15.35 4.65
CA GLU A 138 -24.29 -16.10 3.58
C GLU A 138 -25.81 -15.91 3.60
N GLU A 139 -26.41 -15.92 4.79
CA GLU A 139 -27.86 -15.80 5.00
C GLU A 139 -28.47 -14.50 4.44
N LYS A 140 -27.71 -13.40 4.38
CA LYS A 140 -28.23 -12.04 4.08
C LYS A 140 -27.66 -11.40 2.83
N MET A 141 -26.99 -12.19 1.97
CA MET A 141 -26.38 -11.70 0.73
C MET A 141 -27.36 -10.90 -0.14
N ARG A 142 -28.53 -11.47 -0.44
CA ARG A 142 -29.54 -10.83 -1.29
C ARG A 142 -30.14 -9.58 -0.66
N GLU A 143 -30.51 -9.65 0.61
CA GLU A 143 -31.12 -8.54 1.36
C GLU A 143 -30.18 -7.32 1.41
N SER A 144 -28.87 -7.56 1.62
CA SER A 144 -27.87 -6.48 1.67
C SER A 144 -27.78 -5.69 0.35
N VAL A 145 -27.86 -6.39 -0.79
CA VAL A 145 -27.78 -5.80 -2.13
C VAL A 145 -29.08 -5.13 -2.53
N GLU A 146 -30.23 -5.69 -2.17
CA GLU A 146 -31.54 -5.05 -2.38
C GLU A 146 -31.69 -3.77 -1.53
N LEU A 147 -31.30 -3.81 -0.25
CA LEU A 147 -31.25 -2.65 0.65
C LEU A 147 -30.33 -1.54 0.10
N TRP A 148 -29.13 -1.90 -0.37
CA TRP A 148 -28.20 -0.97 -0.98
C TRP A 148 -28.79 -0.31 -2.25
N ASN A 149 -29.41 -1.10 -3.12
CA ASN A 149 -30.06 -0.60 -4.33
C ASN A 149 -31.23 0.35 -4.01
N ASP A 150 -32.04 0.04 -3.01
CA ASP A 150 -33.15 0.89 -2.58
C ASP A 150 -32.70 2.18 -1.90
N TRP A 151 -31.60 2.13 -1.14
CA TRP A 151 -30.93 3.32 -0.62
C TRP A 151 -30.42 4.22 -1.76
N ILE A 152 -29.79 3.66 -2.81
CA ILE A 152 -29.39 4.42 -4.02
C ILE A 152 -30.59 5.03 -4.75
N LYS A 153 -31.71 4.29 -4.90
CA LYS A 153 -32.95 4.81 -5.50
C LYS A 153 -33.50 5.98 -4.69
N LYS A 154 -33.48 5.91 -3.35
CA LYS A 154 -33.89 7.00 -2.45
C LYS A 154 -32.95 8.21 -2.56
N GLY A 155 -31.64 7.99 -2.57
CA GLY A 155 -30.62 9.03 -2.73
C GLY A 155 -30.76 9.81 -4.04
N LYS A 156 -30.87 9.11 -5.18
CA LYS A 156 -31.12 9.74 -6.50
C LYS A 156 -32.43 10.55 -6.54
N LYS A 157 -33.49 10.07 -5.88
CA LYS A 157 -34.76 10.80 -5.73
C LYS A 157 -34.69 11.97 -4.75
N ALA A 158 -33.68 12.04 -3.89
CA ALA A 158 -33.44 13.20 -3.02
C ALA A 158 -32.64 14.28 -3.77
N SER A 159 -31.55 13.90 -4.43
CA SER A 159 -30.70 14.83 -5.20
C SER A 159 -31.39 15.42 -6.44
N ALA A 160 -32.39 14.75 -7.00
CA ALA A 160 -33.18 15.26 -8.14
C ALA A 160 -34.35 16.18 -7.73
N ARG A 161 -34.53 16.45 -6.42
CA ARG A 161 -35.58 17.34 -5.88
C ARG A 161 -35.01 18.54 -5.12
N SER A 162 -33.69 18.73 -5.16
CA SER A 162 -32.94 19.86 -4.58
C SER A 162 -32.20 20.61 -5.67
#